data_AF-A0A7V2RUL3-F1
#
_entry.id   AF-A0A7V2RUL3-F1
#
_cell.length_a   1.000
_cell.length_b   1.000
_cell.length_c   1.000
_cell.angle_alpha   90.00
_cell.angle_beta   90.00
_cell.angle_gamma   90.00
#
_symmetry.space_group_name_H-M   'P 1'
#
loop_
_entity.id
_entity.type
_entity.pdbx_description
1 polymer ?
#
loop_
_entity_poly.entity_id
_entity_poly.type
_entity_poly.pdbx_seq_one_letter_code
_entity_poly.pdbx_strand_id
1 'polypeptide(L)'
;ALREEVARIDGFLSVERFRSLTDERRFVSVSFWRDLEAVERWRRHLEHRRAQAEAIEGDFFADFRITVAEAVRSYGKSEALARHRET
;
A
#
# COMPACT_ATOMS: atom_id res chain seq x y z
N ALA A 1 -10.69 -7.35 -5.96
CA ALA A 1 -11.57 -6.23 -5.59
C ALA A 1 -10.76 -5.00 -5.15
N LEU A 2 -10.17 -4.95 -3.95
CA LEU A 2 -9.53 -3.73 -3.43
C LEU A 2 -8.43 -3.10 -4.31
N ARG A 3 -7.68 -3.92 -5.07
CA ARG A 3 -6.65 -3.42 -5.99
C ARG A 3 -7.20 -2.51 -7.08
N GLU A 4 -8.42 -2.77 -7.55
CA GLU A 4 -9.06 -1.95 -8.57
C GLU A 4 -9.68 -0.69 -7.94
N GLU A 5 -10.26 -0.82 -6.74
CA GLU A 5 -10.85 0.30 -6.02
C GLU A 5 -9.80 1.34 -5.61
N VAL A 6 -8.66 0.90 -5.08
CA VAL A 6 -7.57 1.81 -4.69
C VAL A 6 -7.02 2.58 -5.88
N ALA A 7 -6.99 1.94 -7.07
CA ALA A 7 -6.51 2.56 -8.30
C ALA A 7 -7.44 3.67 -8.82
N ARG A 8 -8.69 3.74 -8.35
CA ARG A 8 -9.66 4.79 -8.71
C ARG A 8 -9.61 5.99 -7.77
N ILE A 9 -8.85 5.94 -6.68
CA ILE A 9 -8.75 7.06 -5.73
C ILE A 9 -7.87 8.15 -6.34
N ASP A 10 -8.42 9.37 -6.44
CA ASP A 10 -7.62 10.54 -6.83
C ASP A 10 -6.44 10.72 -5.86
N GLY A 11 -5.23 10.80 -6.43
CA GLY A 11 -3.97 10.89 -5.70
C GLY A 11 -3.31 9.56 -5.35
N PHE A 12 -3.88 8.40 -5.73
CA PHE A 12 -3.15 7.13 -5.71
C PHE A 12 -2.09 7.09 -6.80
N LEU A 13 -0.87 6.66 -6.46
CA LEU A 13 0.24 6.56 -7.42
C LEU A 13 0.59 5.09 -7.71
N SER A 14 0.84 4.30 -6.67
CA SER A 14 1.17 2.88 -6.81
C SER A 14 1.02 2.11 -5.50
N VAL A 15 0.95 0.78 -5.60
CA VAL A 15 1.11 -0.12 -4.46
C VAL A 15 1.92 -1.34 -4.89
N GLU A 16 2.92 -1.68 -4.08
CA GLU A 16 3.80 -2.82 -4.28
C GLU A 16 3.83 -3.66 -3.02
N ARG A 17 3.96 -4.99 -3.19
CA ARG A 17 4.05 -5.93 -2.07
C ARG A 17 5.37 -6.67 -2.11
N PHE A 18 6.05 -6.66 -0.99
CA PHE A 18 7.32 -7.34 -0.79
C PHE A 18 7.14 -8.41 0.28
N ARG A 19 7.77 -9.58 0.08
CA ARG A 19 7.90 -10.62 1.10
C ARG A 19 9.25 -10.44 1.79
N SER A 20 9.30 -10.63 3.09
CA SER A 20 10.57 -10.62 3.81
C SER A 20 11.43 -11.80 3.36
N LEU A 21 12.74 -11.57 3.21
CA LEU A 21 13.72 -12.59 2.87
C LEU A 21 14.14 -13.42 4.09
N THR A 22 13.92 -12.92 5.31
CA THR A 22 14.30 -13.59 6.57
C THR A 22 13.13 -14.30 7.25
N ASP A 23 11.90 -13.92 6.91
CA ASP A 23 10.66 -14.54 7.40
C ASP A 23 9.61 -14.51 6.29
N GLU A 24 9.50 -15.59 5.53
CA GLU A 24 8.62 -15.66 4.35
C GLU A 24 7.12 -15.47 4.69
N ARG A 25 6.74 -15.58 5.97
CA ARG A 25 5.37 -15.34 6.43
C ARG A 25 5.06 -13.86 6.62
N ARG A 26 6.09 -13.01 6.67
CA ARG A 26 5.95 -11.56 6.76
C ARG A 26 5.99 -10.92 5.38
N PHE A 27 5.07 -10.00 5.15
CA PHE A 27 5.04 -9.18 3.96
C PHE A 27 4.79 -7.72 4.36
N VAL A 28 5.20 -6.82 3.48
CA VAL A 28 4.89 -5.39 3.58
C VAL A 28 4.29 -4.95 2.27
N SER A 29 3.18 -4.21 2.33
CA SER A 29 2.66 -3.50 1.17
C SER A 29 2.98 -2.03 1.33
N VAL A 30 3.70 -1.46 0.37
CA VAL A 30 4.07 -0.04 0.35
C VAL A 30 3.23 0.61 -0.73
N SER A 31 2.50 1.66 -0.36
CA SER A 31 1.69 2.44 -1.29
C SER A 31 2.16 3.87 -1.33
N PHE A 32 2.25 4.42 -2.54
CA PHE A 32 2.63 5.80 -2.78
C PHE A 32 1.39 6.61 -3.14
N TRP A 33 1.33 7.79 -2.55
CA TRP A 33 0.21 8.71 -2.66
C TRP A 33 0.77 10.10 -2.92
N ARG A 34 0.02 10.91 -3.65
CA ARG A 34 0.37 12.30 -3.94
C ARG A 34 0.49 13.14 -2.67
N ASP A 35 -0.44 12.92 -1.73
CA ASP A 35 -0.58 13.72 -0.51
C ASP A 35 -1.35 12.94 0.57
N LEU A 36 -1.37 13.49 1.80
CA LEU A 36 -2.07 12.90 2.93
C LEU A 36 -3.60 12.88 2.72
N GLU A 37 -4.15 13.85 1.98
CA GLU A 37 -5.59 13.93 1.75
C GLU A 37 -6.09 12.74 0.90
N ALA A 38 -5.32 12.32 -0.10
CA ALA A 38 -5.57 11.10 -0.87
C ALA A 38 -5.54 9.84 0.01
N VAL A 39 -4.59 9.75 0.96
CA VAL A 39 -4.54 8.66 1.95
C VAL A 39 -5.81 8.67 2.82
N GLU A 40 -6.27 9.83 3.27
CA GLU A 40 -7.50 9.95 4.06
C GLU A 40 -8.76 9.61 3.27
N ARG A 41 -8.83 9.96 1.98
CA ARG A 41 -9.90 9.51 1.08
C ARG A 41 -9.94 7.99 1.02
N TRP A 42 -8.79 7.33 0.83
CA TRP A 42 -8.71 5.88 0.81
C TRP A 42 -9.06 5.24 2.16
N ARG A 43 -8.57 5.81 3.27
CA ARG A 43 -8.91 5.32 4.63
C ARG A 43 -10.41 5.38 4.91
N ARG A 44 -11.11 6.38 4.37
CA ARG A 44 -12.57 6.53 4.51
C ARG A 44 -13.38 5.68 3.52
N HIS A 45 -12.74 5.14 2.48
CA HIS A 45 -13.42 4.33 1.47
C HIS A 45 -14.08 3.09 2.09
N LEU A 46 -15.36 2.88 1.77
CA LEU A 46 -16.20 1.87 2.45
C LEU A 46 -15.64 0.46 2.29
N GLU A 47 -15.28 0.08 1.07
CA GLU A 47 -14.72 -1.25 0.78
C GLU A 47 -13.38 -1.48 1.48
N HIS A 48 -12.57 -0.41 1.62
CA HIS A 48 -11.30 -0.51 2.34
C HIS A 48 -11.51 -0.73 3.84
N ARG A 49 -12.48 -0.03 4.44
CA ARG A 49 -12.87 -0.24 5.84
C ARG A 49 -13.44 -1.63 6.09
N ARG A 50 -14.29 -2.14 5.20
CA ARG A 50 -14.86 -3.48 5.28
C ARG A 50 -13.77 -4.55 5.24
N ALA A 51 -12.87 -4.46 4.27
CA ALA A 51 -11.77 -5.39 4.16
C ALA A 51 -10.82 -5.35 5.37
N GLN A 52 -10.59 -4.18 5.98
CA GLN A 52 -9.83 -4.11 7.24
C GLN A 52 -10.57 -4.79 8.40
N ALA A 53 -11.89 -4.56 8.53
CA ALA A 53 -12.69 -5.20 9.57
C ALA A 53 -12.69 -6.73 9.40
N GLU A 54 -12.93 -7.22 8.18
CA GLU A 54 -12.85 -8.65 7.87
C GLU A 54 -11.47 -9.23 8.15
N ALA A 55 -10.39 -8.50 7.83
CA ALA A 55 -9.03 -8.94 8.13
C ALA A 55 -8.78 -9.10 9.64
N ILE A 56 -9.35 -8.21 10.46
CA ILE A 56 -9.26 -8.24 11.92
C ILE A 56 -10.14 -9.36 12.50
N GLU A 57 -11.38 -9.47 12.05
CA GLU A 57 -12.35 -10.44 12.58
C GLU A 57 -12.04 -11.88 12.14
N GLY A 58 -11.53 -12.06 10.92
CA GLY A 58 -11.25 -13.36 10.32
C GLY A 58 -9.88 -13.96 10.68
N ASP A 59 -9.13 -13.32 11.57
CA ASP A 59 -7.81 -13.78 12.05
C ASP A 59 -6.82 -14.06 10.89
N PHE A 60 -6.94 -13.29 9.80
CA PHE A 60 -6.14 -13.46 8.58
C PHE A 60 -4.66 -13.16 8.81
N PHE A 61 -4.36 -12.30 9.78
CA PHE A 61 -3.02 -11.92 10.18
C PHE A 61 -2.88 -12.08 11.68
N ALA A 62 -1.82 -12.77 12.12
CA ALA A 62 -1.47 -12.87 13.54
C ALA A 62 -1.15 -11.50 14.18
N ASP A 63 -0.66 -10.55 13.37
CA ASP A 63 -0.47 -9.15 13.75
C ASP A 63 -0.34 -8.28 12.48
N PHE A 64 -0.67 -6.99 12.58
CA PHE A 64 -0.40 -6.02 11.50
C PHE A 64 -0.16 -4.61 12.04
N ARG A 65 0.56 -3.82 11.25
CA ARG A 65 0.80 -2.39 11.51
C ARG A 65 0.64 -1.58 10.23
N ILE A 66 -0.01 -0.44 10.35
CA ILE A 66 -0.11 0.56 9.28
C ILE A 66 0.66 1.80 9.71
N THR A 67 1.59 2.23 8.87
CA THR A 67 2.37 3.46 9.08
C THR A 67 2.12 4.39 7.90
N VAL A 68 1.78 5.65 8.19
CA VAL A 68 1.69 6.72 7.20
C VAL A 68 2.85 7.68 7.46
N ALA A 69 3.63 7.97 6.43
CA ALA A 69 4.81 8.83 6.53
C ALA A 69 4.93 9.72 5.28
N GLU A 70 5.44 10.93 5.48
CA GLU A 70 5.78 11.84 4.40
C GLU A 70 7.23 11.61 3.95
N ALA A 71 7.45 11.49 2.64
CA ALA A 71 8.79 11.41 2.10
C ALA A 71 9.39 12.82 1.97
N VAL A 72 10.32 13.16 2.86
CA VAL A 72 11.00 14.47 2.81
C VAL A 72 11.92 14.59 1.58
N ARG A 73 12.52 13.47 1.15
CA ARG A 73 13.40 13.38 -0.03
C ARG A 73 13.33 11.98 -0.64
N SER A 74 13.46 11.89 -1.96
CA SER A 74 13.62 10.63 -2.69
C SER A 74 14.71 10.80 -3.76
N TYR A 75 15.62 9.83 -3.85
CA TYR A 75 16.74 9.83 -4.78
C TYR A 75 16.74 8.52 -5.58
N GLY A 76 17.09 8.59 -6.86
CA GLY A 76 17.15 7.41 -7.73
C GLY A 76 18.17 7.59 -8.84
N LYS A 77 18.74 6.48 -9.32
CA LYS A 77 19.75 6.47 -10.40
C LYS A 77 19.15 6.78 -11.79
N SER A 78 17.85 7.03 -11.89
CA SER A 78 17.13 7.41 -13.10
C SER A 78 15.84 8.12 -12.70
N GLU A 79 15.53 9.23 -13.37
CA GLU A 79 14.35 10.08 -13.12
C GLU A 79 13.03 9.43 -13.57
N ALA A 80 13.11 8.34 -14.33
CA ALA A 80 11.98 7.49 -14.66
C ALA A 80 11.99 6.27 -13.74
N LEU A 81 10.89 6.03 -13.04
CA LEU A 81 10.48 4.70 -12.60
C LEU A 81 10.75 3.71 -13.73
N ALA A 82 11.89 3.00 -13.64
CA ALA A 82 12.20 1.91 -14.54
C ALA A 82 11.18 0.83 -14.25
N ARG A 83 10.13 0.83 -15.07
CA ARG A 83 9.19 -0.26 -15.32
C ARG A 83 9.88 -1.58 -15.00
N HIS A 84 9.26 -2.35 -14.10
CA HIS A 84 9.54 -3.74 -13.80
C HIS A 84 10.36 -4.40 -14.91
N ARG A 85 11.64 -4.69 -14.64
CA ARG A 85 12.31 -5.76 -15.36
C ARG A 85 11.76 -7.07 -14.79
N GLU A 86 10.67 -7.55 -15.39
CA GLU A 86 10.34 -8.97 -15.34
C GLU A 86 11.50 -9.72 -16.01
N THR A 87 12.00 -10.75 -15.32
CA THR A 87 12.89 -11.77 -15.89
C THR A 87 12.17 -13.10 -15.80
#